data_AF-A0AA35YPN8-F1
#
_entry.id   AF-A0AA35YPN8-F1
#
_cell.length_a   1.000
_cell.length_b   1.000
_cell.length_c   1.000
_cell.angle_alpha   90.00
_cell.angle_beta   90.00
_cell.angle_gamma   90.00
#
_symmetry.space_group_name_H-M   'P 1'
#
loop_
_entity.id
_entity.type
_entity.pdbx_description
1 polymer ?
#
loop_
_entity_poly.entity_id
_entity_poly.type
_entity_poly.pdbx_seq_one_letter_code
_entity_poly.pdbx_strand_id
1 'polypeptide(L)'
;MTTFSFFATFIFSFFLLVSSWVHGLTESEIRSWCSQTPHPDSCEYLFAGKPNLGPIKQKPDFINAILKLTLEKASNAEVNTRSLGGKCRNKHEKVAWQDCLELYETTVHRINMTIDPQRKCSQVERQTWLSTALTNLETCKTGFEEVGSGEYLLPLMNNNLSALISNTLAMNKGGSTENYEPTYRNGFPTWVKPGDRKLLQSSNPAPNANIVVAQDGSTGYKTIGAAIAAAKSGYVIYVKEGTYNEIVQIGSKLNNIRLVGDGIGKTIITGSKSAGGGATSFSSATFAIVGDGFIGRGITIRNTAGPQNQQAVALRSASDLSVFYQCSFEGYQDTLYVLSNRQFYKESQGRTDPNQNTGISIHDSRVAAASSLSGVKTYLGRPWKQYSRTVYLKTYLDSIVNPAGWYPWSGSFALNTLYYGEYMNTGPGSSTANRVNWKGYHVITSATEASKFDVQNFISGGSWLPRTGVPFTSGV
;
A
#
# COMPACT_ATOMS: atom_id res chain seq x y z
N MET A 1 -4.56 -96.07 -28.59
CA MET A 1 -4.40 -95.22 -29.81
C MET A 1 -4.79 -93.79 -29.46
N THR A 2 -4.44 -92.82 -30.34
CA THR A 2 -4.87 -91.41 -30.35
C THR A 2 -4.52 -90.51 -29.14
N THR A 3 -3.26 -90.03 -29.16
CA THR A 3 -2.90 -88.58 -29.11
C THR A 3 -3.58 -87.63 -28.13
N PHE A 4 -2.84 -87.19 -27.09
CA PHE A 4 -3.07 -85.93 -26.38
C PHE A 4 -2.17 -84.83 -26.94
N SER A 5 -2.71 -83.63 -27.19
CA SER A 5 -1.94 -82.47 -27.66
C SER A 5 -1.39 -81.64 -26.50
N PHE A 6 -0.12 -81.25 -26.59
CA PHE A 6 0.49 -80.24 -25.73
C PHE A 6 -0.03 -78.84 -26.13
N PHE A 7 -0.53 -78.07 -25.15
CA PHE A 7 -0.67 -76.62 -25.29
C PHE A 7 0.41 -75.92 -24.46
N ALA A 8 1.28 -75.17 -25.13
CA ALA A 8 2.31 -74.38 -24.48
C ALA A 8 1.74 -73.05 -23.96
N THR A 9 1.99 -72.73 -22.68
CA THR A 9 1.61 -71.47 -22.06
C THR A 9 2.61 -70.36 -22.41
N PHE A 10 2.20 -69.45 -23.31
CA PHE A 10 2.97 -68.25 -23.63
C PHE A 10 2.79 -67.20 -22.50
N ILE A 11 3.82 -67.00 -21.68
CA ILE A 11 3.86 -65.89 -20.71
C ILE A 11 4.23 -64.62 -21.47
N PHE A 12 3.22 -63.80 -21.81
CA PHE A 12 3.44 -62.49 -22.41
C PHE A 12 3.73 -61.46 -21.30
N SER A 13 5.01 -61.15 -21.10
CA SER A 13 5.45 -60.10 -20.17
C SER A 13 5.06 -58.71 -20.69
N PHE A 14 3.82 -58.29 -20.43
CA PHE A 14 3.35 -56.95 -20.78
C PHE A 14 3.95 -55.92 -19.83
N PHE A 15 5.06 -55.31 -20.22
CA PHE A 15 5.60 -54.13 -19.54
C PHE A 15 4.55 -53.00 -19.58
N LEU A 16 3.90 -52.76 -18.44
CA LEU A 16 3.06 -51.59 -18.22
C LEU A 16 3.94 -50.33 -18.13
N LEU A 17 4.40 -49.84 -19.28
CA LEU A 17 4.84 -48.47 -19.45
C LEU A 17 3.61 -47.54 -19.35
N VAL A 18 3.12 -47.35 -18.13
CA VAL A 18 2.21 -46.24 -17.81
C VAL A 18 3.02 -44.96 -17.90
N SER A 19 3.22 -44.50 -19.13
CA SER A 19 3.66 -43.13 -19.38
C SER A 19 2.58 -42.21 -18.81
N SER A 20 2.92 -41.48 -17.75
CA SER A 20 2.08 -40.42 -17.22
C SER A 20 2.07 -39.30 -18.25
N TRP A 21 1.12 -39.32 -19.20
CA TRP A 21 0.91 -38.22 -20.14
C TRP A 21 0.42 -36.99 -19.36
N VAL A 22 1.37 -36.22 -18.83
CA VAL A 22 1.13 -34.89 -18.29
C VAL A 22 0.72 -34.02 -19.48
N HIS A 23 -0.60 -33.92 -19.69
CA HIS A 23 -1.16 -33.05 -20.72
C HIS A 23 -0.86 -31.61 -20.32
N GLY A 24 0.17 -31.03 -20.94
CA GLY A 24 0.42 -29.60 -20.89
C GLY A 24 -0.72 -28.84 -21.56
N LEU A 25 -0.89 -27.57 -21.19
CA LEU A 25 -1.90 -26.69 -21.77
C LEU A 25 -1.69 -26.52 -23.27
N THR A 26 -2.79 -26.52 -24.02
CA THR A 26 -2.74 -26.15 -25.44
C THR A 26 -2.56 -24.64 -25.59
N GLU A 27 -1.94 -24.22 -26.68
CA GLU A 27 -1.74 -22.81 -27.00
C GLU A 27 -3.07 -22.04 -27.09
N SER A 28 -4.12 -22.69 -27.60
CA SER A 28 -5.49 -22.16 -27.65
C SER A 28 -6.10 -21.90 -26.29
N GLU A 29 -5.88 -22.76 -25.29
CA GLU A 29 -6.38 -22.56 -23.92
C GLU A 29 -5.67 -21.37 -23.26
N ILE A 30 -4.35 -21.24 -23.46
CA ILE A 30 -3.56 -20.12 -22.94
C ILE A 30 -4.06 -18.80 -23.54
N ARG A 31 -4.20 -18.71 -24.86
CA ARG A 31 -4.75 -17.54 -25.57
C ARG A 31 -6.14 -17.17 -25.05
N SER A 32 -7.03 -18.15 -24.87
CA SER A 32 -8.38 -17.94 -24.35
C SER A 32 -8.40 -17.31 -22.95
N TRP A 33 -7.54 -17.77 -22.03
CA TRP A 33 -7.43 -17.15 -20.71
C TRP A 33 -6.71 -15.79 -20.74
N CYS A 34 -5.63 -15.64 -21.51
CA CYS A 34 -4.87 -14.40 -21.61
C CYS A 34 -5.65 -13.26 -22.27
N SER A 35 -6.58 -13.55 -23.20
CA SER A 35 -7.46 -12.57 -23.83
C SER A 35 -8.37 -11.79 -22.85
N GLN A 36 -8.60 -12.34 -21.65
CA GLN A 36 -9.40 -11.71 -20.58
C GLN A 36 -8.58 -10.69 -19.76
N THR A 37 -7.29 -10.53 -20.07
CA THR A 37 -6.36 -9.68 -19.32
C THR A 37 -6.07 -8.36 -20.06
N PRO A 38 -5.72 -7.26 -19.37
CA PRO A 38 -5.40 -5.97 -20.01
C PRO A 38 -4.14 -5.99 -20.87
N HIS A 39 -3.26 -6.99 -20.74
CA HIS A 39 -2.05 -7.15 -21.54
C HIS A 39 -1.90 -8.61 -22.03
N PRO A 40 -2.72 -9.07 -23.00
CA PRO A 40 -2.75 -10.46 -23.46
C PRO A 40 -1.38 -10.97 -23.93
N ASP A 41 -0.65 -10.21 -24.75
CA ASP A 41 0.66 -10.62 -25.29
C ASP A 41 1.69 -10.90 -24.19
N SER A 42 1.67 -10.10 -23.12
CA SER A 42 2.55 -10.31 -21.96
C SER A 42 2.15 -11.55 -21.16
N CYS A 43 0.84 -11.85 -21.09
CA CYS A 43 0.34 -13.08 -20.49
C CYS A 43 0.78 -14.30 -21.33
N GLU A 44 0.53 -14.31 -22.65
CA GLU A 44 0.88 -15.43 -23.52
C GLU A 44 2.39 -15.72 -23.51
N TYR A 45 3.22 -14.66 -23.59
CA TYR A 45 4.67 -14.78 -23.47
C TYR A 45 5.13 -15.38 -22.12
N LEU A 46 4.42 -15.11 -21.02
CA LEU A 46 4.76 -15.64 -19.70
C LEU A 46 4.52 -17.16 -19.59
N PHE A 47 3.52 -17.68 -20.31
CA PHE A 47 3.20 -19.12 -20.35
C PHE A 47 4.01 -19.89 -21.41
N ALA A 48 4.59 -19.20 -22.40
CA ALA A 48 5.40 -19.82 -23.45
C ALA A 48 6.57 -20.64 -22.87
N GLY A 49 6.68 -21.91 -23.30
CA GLY A 49 7.77 -22.80 -22.88
C GLY A 49 7.69 -23.33 -21.44
N LYS A 50 6.54 -23.24 -20.76
CA LYS A 50 6.34 -23.73 -19.38
C LYS A 50 5.43 -24.98 -19.31
N PRO A 51 5.92 -26.20 -19.63
CA PRO A 51 5.10 -27.40 -19.71
C PRO A 51 4.57 -27.92 -18.34
N ASN A 52 5.17 -27.50 -17.22
CA ASN A 52 4.97 -28.11 -15.90
C ASN A 52 3.87 -27.44 -15.04
N LEU A 53 2.95 -26.67 -15.63
CA LEU A 53 1.95 -25.89 -14.87
C LEU A 53 0.70 -26.67 -14.43
N GLY A 54 0.58 -27.94 -14.85
CA GLY A 54 -0.60 -28.76 -14.59
C GLY A 54 -1.83 -28.33 -15.41
N PRO A 55 -2.96 -29.06 -15.30
CA PRO A 55 -4.17 -28.74 -16.04
C PRO A 55 -4.90 -27.55 -15.41
N ILE A 56 -5.06 -26.45 -16.16
CA ILE A 56 -5.90 -25.31 -15.77
C ILE A 56 -7.32 -25.61 -16.21
N LYS A 57 -8.20 -25.95 -15.26
CA LYS A 57 -9.61 -26.29 -15.54
C LYS A 57 -10.57 -25.18 -15.15
N GLN A 58 -10.18 -24.35 -14.19
CA GLN A 58 -11.01 -23.29 -13.63
C GLN A 58 -10.22 -21.98 -13.46
N LYS A 59 -10.94 -20.86 -13.32
CA LYS A 59 -10.36 -19.53 -13.09
C LYS A 59 -9.36 -19.48 -11.91
N PRO A 60 -9.57 -20.16 -10.75
CA PRO A 60 -8.59 -20.21 -9.68
C PRO A 60 -7.27 -20.91 -10.07
N ASP A 61 -7.33 -21.95 -10.89
CA ASP A 61 -6.14 -22.65 -11.39
C ASP A 61 -5.29 -21.70 -12.24
N PHE A 62 -5.96 -20.96 -13.14
CA PHE A 62 -5.31 -19.96 -13.99
C PHE A 62 -4.67 -18.85 -13.17
N ILE A 63 -5.41 -18.30 -12.20
CA ILE A 63 -4.91 -17.26 -11.28
C ILE A 63 -3.66 -17.75 -10.53
N ASN A 64 -3.68 -18.99 -10.01
CA ASN A 64 -2.52 -19.53 -9.29
C ASN A 64 -1.33 -19.82 -10.21
N ALA A 65 -1.57 -20.23 -11.47
CA ALA A 65 -0.52 -20.43 -12.46
C ALA A 65 0.14 -19.11 -12.87
N ILE A 66 -0.64 -18.09 -13.26
CA ILE A 66 -0.10 -16.78 -13.66
C ILE A 66 0.62 -16.08 -12.50
N LEU A 67 0.16 -16.25 -11.25
CA LEU A 67 0.84 -15.71 -10.06
C LEU A 67 2.19 -16.39 -9.78
N LYS A 68 2.30 -17.72 -9.92
CA LYS A 68 3.57 -18.43 -9.78
C LYS A 68 4.61 -17.94 -10.79
N LEU A 69 4.20 -17.80 -12.05
CA LEU A 69 5.07 -17.29 -13.11
C LEU A 69 5.41 -15.80 -12.91
N THR A 70 4.47 -15.00 -12.42
CA THR A 70 4.70 -13.59 -12.09
C THR A 70 5.67 -13.44 -10.92
N LEU A 71 5.62 -14.33 -9.93
CA LEU A 71 6.61 -14.39 -8.84
C LEU A 71 8.00 -14.74 -9.38
N GLU A 72 8.12 -15.77 -10.22
CA GLU A 72 9.39 -16.13 -10.87
C GLU A 72 9.99 -14.93 -11.63
N LYS A 73 9.15 -14.21 -12.39
CA LYS A 73 9.56 -13.00 -13.10
C LYS A 73 9.94 -11.85 -12.14
N ALA A 74 9.24 -11.70 -11.02
CA ALA A 74 9.54 -10.70 -10.00
C ALA A 74 10.89 -10.96 -9.32
N SER A 75 11.17 -12.20 -8.92
CA SER A 75 12.46 -12.59 -8.33
C SER A 75 13.62 -12.38 -9.31
N ASN A 76 13.44 -12.75 -10.58
CA ASN A 76 14.44 -12.49 -11.62
C ASN A 76 14.67 -10.97 -11.84
N ALA A 77 13.61 -10.16 -11.74
CA ALA A 77 13.70 -8.70 -11.84
C ALA A 77 14.39 -8.06 -10.62
N GLU A 78 14.17 -8.59 -9.41
CA GLU A 78 14.88 -8.17 -8.18
C GLU A 78 16.38 -8.47 -8.29
N VAL A 79 16.76 -9.68 -8.73
CA VAL A 79 18.17 -10.05 -8.97
C VAL A 79 18.82 -9.17 -10.04
N ASN A 80 18.13 -8.90 -11.16
CA ASN A 80 18.64 -7.96 -12.16
C ASN A 80 18.84 -6.56 -11.56
N THR A 81 17.84 -6.04 -10.83
CA THR A 81 17.91 -4.73 -10.15
C THR A 81 19.10 -4.67 -9.19
N ARG A 82 19.34 -5.72 -8.40
CA ARG A 82 20.50 -5.83 -7.50
C ARG A 82 21.84 -5.71 -8.25
N SER A 83 21.93 -6.22 -9.48
CA SER A 83 23.13 -6.10 -10.33
C SER A 83 23.43 -4.67 -10.82
N LEU A 84 22.43 -3.78 -10.85
CA LEU A 84 22.59 -2.41 -11.37
C LEU A 84 23.34 -1.46 -10.42
N GLY A 85 23.58 -1.85 -9.16
CA GLY A 85 24.26 -0.99 -8.18
C GLY A 85 25.68 -0.60 -8.57
N GLY A 86 26.36 -1.41 -9.40
CA GLY A 86 27.67 -1.09 -9.97
C GLY A 86 27.62 -0.15 -11.19
N LYS A 87 26.44 0.10 -11.76
CA LYS A 87 26.22 1.02 -12.90
C LYS A 87 25.82 2.43 -12.47
N CYS A 88 25.53 2.64 -11.18
CA CYS A 88 25.21 3.95 -10.62
C CYS A 88 26.44 4.87 -10.67
N ARG A 89 26.33 5.99 -11.38
CA ARG A 89 27.42 6.94 -11.70
C ARG A 89 27.72 7.90 -10.56
N ASN A 90 26.77 8.11 -9.66
CA ASN A 90 26.87 9.09 -8.57
C ASN A 90 26.07 8.65 -7.33
N LYS A 91 26.20 9.41 -6.24
CA LYS A 91 25.54 9.10 -4.95
C LYS A 91 24.01 9.12 -5.03
N HIS A 92 23.42 10.05 -5.79
CA HIS A 92 21.95 10.18 -5.91
C HIS A 92 21.34 8.97 -6.65
N GLU A 93 21.96 8.55 -7.75
CA GLU A 93 21.59 7.30 -8.44
C GLU A 93 21.69 6.09 -7.51
N LYS A 94 22.72 6.05 -6.65
CA LYS A 94 22.91 4.95 -5.69
C LYS A 94 21.86 4.93 -4.58
N VAL A 95 21.33 6.09 -4.16
CA VAL A 95 20.18 6.18 -3.24
C VAL A 95 18.92 5.69 -3.93
N ALA A 96 18.59 6.20 -5.12
CA ALA A 96 17.42 5.74 -5.89
C ALA A 96 17.46 4.23 -6.19
N TRP A 97 18.64 3.68 -6.46
CA TRP A 97 18.85 2.23 -6.61
C TRP A 97 18.61 1.44 -5.32
N GLN A 98 19.06 1.93 -4.16
CA GLN A 98 18.79 1.30 -2.86
C GLN A 98 17.29 1.31 -2.53
N ASP A 99 16.63 2.44 -2.75
CA ASP A 99 15.17 2.58 -2.57
C ASP A 99 14.41 1.60 -3.50
N CYS A 100 14.82 1.54 -4.76
CA CYS A 100 14.26 0.59 -5.71
C CYS A 100 14.46 -0.87 -5.29
N LEU A 101 15.59 -1.22 -4.70
CA LEU A 101 15.85 -2.58 -4.21
C LEU A 101 14.91 -2.96 -3.04
N GLU A 102 14.68 -2.06 -2.07
CA GLU A 102 13.68 -2.24 -0.99
C GLU A 102 12.27 -2.48 -1.57
N LEU A 103 11.92 -1.75 -2.63
CA LEU A 103 10.64 -1.85 -3.33
C LEU A 103 10.49 -3.17 -4.11
N TYR A 104 11.56 -3.67 -4.74
CA TYR A 104 11.56 -4.99 -5.40
C TYR A 104 11.51 -6.15 -4.40
N GLU A 105 12.30 -6.11 -3.32
CA GLU A 105 12.25 -7.11 -2.24
C GLU A 105 10.84 -7.18 -1.63
N THR A 106 10.22 -6.03 -1.39
CA THR A 106 8.83 -5.93 -0.91
C THR A 106 7.83 -6.48 -1.95
N THR A 107 8.06 -6.23 -3.24
CA THR A 107 7.22 -6.74 -4.34
C THR A 107 7.23 -8.27 -4.41
N VAL A 108 8.42 -8.88 -4.40
CA VAL A 108 8.60 -10.35 -4.37
C VAL A 108 7.92 -10.94 -3.14
N HIS A 109 8.14 -10.35 -1.96
CA HIS A 109 7.51 -10.81 -0.72
C HIS A 109 5.98 -10.77 -0.80
N ARG A 110 5.39 -9.66 -1.25
CA ARG A 110 3.93 -9.47 -1.36
C ARG A 110 3.30 -10.44 -2.36
N ILE A 111 3.92 -10.67 -3.52
CA ILE A 111 3.43 -11.65 -4.51
C ILE A 111 3.51 -13.07 -3.91
N ASN A 112 4.61 -13.43 -3.26
CA ASN A 112 4.77 -14.75 -2.64
C ASN A 112 3.68 -15.05 -1.59
N MET A 113 3.33 -14.06 -0.76
CA MET A 113 2.23 -14.19 0.21
C MET A 113 0.85 -14.48 -0.43
N THR A 114 0.63 -14.18 -1.70
CA THR A 114 -0.64 -14.47 -2.40
C THR A 114 -0.81 -15.93 -2.80
N ILE A 115 0.29 -16.68 -2.89
CA ILE A 115 0.33 -18.09 -3.33
C ILE A 115 0.89 -19.05 -2.27
N ASP A 116 1.23 -18.55 -1.08
CA ASP A 116 1.72 -19.34 0.05
C ASP A 116 0.68 -20.39 0.48
N PRO A 117 0.95 -21.71 0.34
CA PRO A 117 -0.01 -22.75 0.71
C PRO A 117 -0.27 -22.81 2.24
N GLN A 118 0.60 -22.24 3.07
CA GLN A 118 0.41 -22.17 4.53
C GLN A 118 -0.50 -21.01 4.95
N ARG A 119 -0.81 -20.07 4.04
CA ARG A 119 -1.67 -18.91 4.32
C ARG A 119 -2.92 -18.91 3.44
N LYS A 120 -4.10 -18.95 4.07
CA LYS A 120 -5.37 -18.65 3.39
C LYS A 120 -5.44 -17.15 3.05
N CYS A 121 -4.85 -16.76 1.93
CA CYS A 121 -4.94 -15.40 1.37
C CYS A 121 -6.33 -15.16 0.79
N SER A 122 -7.08 -14.21 1.36
CA SER A 122 -8.38 -13.77 0.83
C SER A 122 -8.23 -13.03 -0.51
N GLN A 123 -9.32 -12.97 -1.29
CA GLN A 123 -9.34 -12.24 -2.55
C GLN A 123 -9.04 -10.74 -2.39
N VAL A 124 -9.44 -10.14 -1.26
CA VAL A 124 -9.19 -8.74 -0.90
C VAL A 124 -7.72 -8.51 -0.52
N GLU A 125 -7.12 -9.39 0.29
CA GLU A 125 -5.67 -9.35 0.57
C GLU A 125 -4.86 -9.50 -0.73
N ARG A 126 -5.25 -10.46 -1.59
CA ARG A 126 -4.62 -10.68 -2.90
C ARG A 126 -4.69 -9.43 -3.78
N GLN A 127 -5.86 -8.79 -3.88
CA GLN A 127 -6.02 -7.54 -4.62
C GLN A 127 -5.13 -6.43 -4.04
N THR A 128 -5.06 -6.32 -2.71
CA THR A 128 -4.30 -5.28 -2.01
C THR A 128 -2.80 -5.45 -2.22
N TRP A 129 -2.25 -6.66 -2.03
CA TRP A 129 -0.81 -6.91 -2.14
C TRP A 129 -0.31 -6.88 -3.58
N LEU A 130 -1.10 -7.34 -4.55
CA LEU A 130 -0.78 -7.17 -5.98
C LEU A 130 -0.86 -5.70 -6.40
N SER A 131 -1.77 -4.93 -5.81
CA SER A 131 -1.84 -3.49 -6.03
C SER A 131 -0.59 -2.79 -5.48
N THR A 132 -0.15 -3.17 -4.27
CA THR A 132 1.10 -2.69 -3.66
C THR A 132 2.32 -3.03 -4.51
N ALA A 133 2.37 -4.24 -5.10
CA ALA A 133 3.42 -4.64 -6.02
C ALA A 133 3.52 -3.68 -7.23
N LEU A 134 2.40 -3.24 -7.82
CA LEU A 134 2.45 -2.22 -8.88
C LEU A 134 3.00 -0.87 -8.40
N THR A 135 2.51 -0.35 -7.26
CA THR A 135 2.97 0.95 -6.75
C THR A 135 4.44 0.93 -6.38
N ASN A 136 4.95 -0.20 -5.88
CA ASN A 136 6.39 -0.35 -5.61
C ASN A 136 7.24 -0.20 -6.88
N LEU A 137 6.84 -0.84 -7.98
CA LEU A 137 7.54 -0.72 -9.27
C LEU A 137 7.49 0.70 -9.83
N GLU A 138 6.31 1.35 -9.76
CA GLU A 138 6.15 2.74 -10.21
C GLU A 138 6.91 3.74 -9.31
N THR A 139 7.05 3.44 -8.02
CA THR A 139 7.83 4.25 -7.07
C THR A 139 9.32 4.11 -7.32
N CYS A 140 9.81 2.89 -7.61
CA CYS A 140 11.19 2.67 -8.07
C CYS A 140 11.48 3.49 -9.33
N LYS A 141 10.58 3.40 -10.33
CA LYS A 141 10.68 4.16 -11.58
C LYS A 141 10.76 5.67 -11.32
N THR A 142 9.83 6.17 -10.50
CA THR A 142 9.78 7.58 -10.08
C THR A 142 11.08 8.02 -9.40
N GLY A 143 11.67 7.20 -8.52
CA GLY A 143 12.94 7.53 -7.84
C GLY A 143 14.11 7.71 -8.80
N PHE A 144 14.18 6.93 -9.88
CA PHE A 144 15.21 7.12 -10.93
C PHE A 144 14.94 8.35 -11.81
N GLU A 145 13.66 8.70 -12.04
CA GLU A 145 13.26 9.94 -12.73
C GLU A 145 13.60 11.19 -11.89
N GLU A 146 13.34 11.16 -10.57
CA GLU A 146 13.68 12.24 -9.62
C GLU A 146 15.16 12.61 -9.63
N VAL A 147 16.06 11.62 -9.74
CA VAL A 147 17.52 11.84 -9.78
C VAL A 147 18.10 11.98 -11.19
N GLY A 148 17.25 12.18 -12.22
CA GLY A 148 17.68 12.44 -13.60
C GLY A 148 18.36 11.24 -14.29
N SER A 149 18.08 10.02 -13.84
CA SER A 149 18.71 8.79 -14.34
C SER A 149 17.78 7.86 -15.12
N GLY A 150 16.51 8.26 -15.26
CA GLY A 150 15.44 7.48 -15.88
C GLY A 150 15.81 6.92 -17.26
N GLU A 151 16.35 7.77 -18.14
CA GLU A 151 16.72 7.39 -19.52
C GLU A 151 17.86 6.35 -19.59
N TYR A 152 18.70 6.26 -18.56
CA TYR A 152 19.85 5.36 -18.54
C TYR A 152 19.55 4.03 -17.81
N LEU A 153 18.91 4.10 -16.64
CA LEU A 153 18.72 2.93 -15.78
C LEU A 153 17.40 2.18 -16.07
N LEU A 154 16.31 2.87 -16.41
CA LEU A 154 15.01 2.22 -16.63
C LEU A 154 14.99 1.25 -17.83
N PRO A 155 15.68 1.51 -18.97
CA PRO A 155 15.76 0.54 -20.06
C PRO A 155 16.39 -0.78 -19.64
N LEU A 156 17.37 -0.75 -18.72
CA LEU A 156 18.02 -1.95 -18.16
C LEU A 156 17.11 -2.75 -17.22
N MET A 157 16.00 -2.15 -16.80
CA MET A 157 15.00 -2.72 -15.90
C MET A 157 13.73 -3.14 -16.63
N ASN A 158 13.61 -2.92 -17.94
CA ASN A 158 12.42 -3.30 -18.68
C ASN A 158 12.25 -4.83 -18.73
N ASN A 159 11.15 -5.32 -18.16
CA ASN A 159 10.91 -6.76 -17.96
C ASN A 159 9.42 -7.15 -18.03
N ASN A 160 8.54 -6.23 -18.45
CA ASN A 160 7.07 -6.37 -18.49
C ASN A 160 6.38 -6.71 -17.16
N LEU A 161 7.07 -6.71 -16.01
CA LEU A 161 6.51 -7.17 -14.73
C LEU A 161 5.24 -6.39 -14.31
N SER A 162 5.20 -5.07 -14.55
CA SER A 162 4.00 -4.26 -14.28
C SER A 162 2.79 -4.70 -15.12
N ALA A 163 3.00 -5.10 -16.38
CA ALA A 163 1.92 -5.65 -17.21
C ALA A 163 1.45 -7.02 -16.70
N LEU A 164 2.36 -7.86 -16.22
CA LEU A 164 2.02 -9.18 -15.65
C LEU A 164 1.22 -9.04 -14.34
N ILE A 165 1.65 -8.16 -13.43
CA ILE A 165 0.92 -7.91 -12.18
C ILE A 165 -0.46 -7.28 -12.49
N SER A 166 -0.54 -6.35 -13.46
CA SER A 166 -1.81 -5.80 -13.98
C SER A 166 -2.76 -6.91 -14.49
N ASN A 167 -2.23 -7.91 -15.21
CA ASN A 167 -3.00 -9.08 -15.62
C ASN A 167 -3.51 -9.89 -14.42
N THR A 168 -2.67 -10.16 -13.42
CA THR A 168 -3.09 -10.89 -12.21
C THR A 168 -4.16 -10.12 -11.40
N LEU A 169 -4.06 -8.80 -11.34
CA LEU A 169 -5.05 -7.91 -10.71
C LEU A 169 -6.39 -7.91 -11.43
N ALA A 170 -6.39 -7.95 -12.77
CA ALA A 170 -7.62 -8.03 -13.56
C ALA A 170 -8.33 -9.37 -13.34
N MET A 171 -7.61 -10.48 -13.37
CA MET A 171 -8.18 -11.81 -13.13
C MET A 171 -8.73 -11.96 -11.71
N ASN A 172 -8.12 -11.30 -10.72
CA ASN A 172 -8.58 -11.34 -9.33
C ASN A 172 -9.81 -10.45 -9.04
N LYS A 173 -10.34 -9.67 -10.00
CA LYS A 173 -11.58 -8.89 -9.79
C LYS A 173 -12.82 -9.80 -9.68
N GLY A 174 -13.76 -9.41 -8.82
CA GLY A 174 -15.13 -9.99 -8.76
C GLY A 174 -15.59 -10.63 -7.43
N GLY A 175 -14.92 -10.38 -6.30
CA GLY A 175 -15.32 -10.93 -5.00
C GLY A 175 -16.30 -10.04 -4.23
N SER A 176 -17.32 -10.64 -3.62
CA SER A 176 -18.14 -9.98 -2.60
C SER A 176 -17.32 -9.66 -1.36
N THR A 177 -17.43 -8.45 -0.83
CA THR A 177 -17.08 -8.19 0.57
C THR A 177 -18.01 -9.03 1.45
N GLU A 178 -17.47 -9.98 2.21
CA GLU A 178 -18.24 -10.57 3.31
C GLU A 178 -18.66 -9.43 4.25
N ASN A 179 -19.97 -9.28 4.47
CA ASN A 179 -20.53 -8.26 5.35
C ASN A 179 -20.23 -8.61 6.81
N TYR A 180 -18.98 -8.41 7.21
CA TYR A 180 -18.57 -8.51 8.60
C TYR A 180 -19.05 -7.27 9.36
N GLU A 181 -20.27 -7.37 9.88
CA GLU A 181 -20.82 -6.48 10.90
C GLU A 181 -20.20 -6.86 12.27
N PRO A 182 -19.33 -6.01 12.86
CA PRO A 182 -18.79 -6.28 14.19
C PRO A 182 -19.90 -6.10 15.23
N THR A 183 -20.08 -7.03 16.16
CA THR A 183 -20.93 -6.77 17.34
C THR A 183 -20.19 -5.86 18.31
N TYR A 184 -20.85 -4.84 18.88
CA TYR A 184 -20.23 -3.83 19.75
C TYR A 184 -20.58 -4.02 21.24
N ARG A 185 -19.63 -3.69 22.13
CA ARG A 185 -19.81 -3.61 23.59
C ARG A 185 -18.99 -2.44 24.15
N ASN A 186 -19.66 -1.45 24.74
CA ASN A 186 -19.07 -0.23 25.30
C ASN A 186 -18.31 0.64 24.27
N GLY A 187 -18.80 0.73 23.03
CA GLY A 187 -18.16 1.50 21.94
C GLY A 187 -17.02 0.78 21.20
N PHE A 188 -16.68 -0.45 21.61
CA PHE A 188 -15.64 -1.28 21.02
C PHE A 188 -16.24 -2.61 20.56
N PRO A 189 -15.88 -3.16 19.39
CA PRO A 189 -16.32 -4.49 19.03
C PRO A 189 -15.93 -5.59 20.03
N THR A 190 -16.79 -6.58 20.15
CA THR A 190 -16.75 -7.65 21.17
C THR A 190 -15.42 -8.39 21.20
N TRP A 191 -14.80 -8.53 20.04
CA TRP A 191 -13.58 -9.25 19.79
C TRP A 191 -12.29 -8.42 19.94
N VAL A 192 -12.38 -7.08 20.15
CA VAL A 192 -11.23 -6.29 20.65
C VAL A 192 -10.90 -6.86 22.03
N LYS A 193 -9.67 -7.32 22.29
CA LYS A 193 -9.36 -7.88 23.63
C LYS A 193 -9.44 -6.77 24.68
N PRO A 194 -9.92 -7.04 25.91
CA PRO A 194 -10.02 -6.02 26.96
C PRO A 194 -8.71 -5.26 27.25
N GLY A 195 -7.55 -5.92 27.10
CA GLY A 195 -6.23 -5.29 27.21
C GLY A 195 -5.95 -4.25 26.12
N ASP A 196 -6.24 -4.58 24.85
CA ASP A 196 -6.09 -3.64 23.73
C ASP A 196 -7.02 -2.42 23.94
N ARG A 197 -8.29 -2.63 24.31
CA ARG A 197 -9.24 -1.53 24.64
C ARG A 197 -8.65 -0.61 25.71
N LYS A 198 -8.13 -1.19 26.80
CA LYS A 198 -7.53 -0.44 27.91
C LYS A 198 -6.32 0.38 27.46
N LEU A 199 -5.46 -0.12 26.57
CA LEU A 199 -4.33 0.63 26.03
C LEU A 199 -4.78 1.86 25.20
N LEU A 200 -5.87 1.73 24.44
CA LEU A 200 -6.38 2.75 23.53
C LEU A 200 -7.24 3.80 24.23
N GLN A 201 -7.89 3.42 25.33
CA GLN A 201 -8.66 4.32 26.20
C GLN A 201 -7.81 4.95 27.30
N SER A 202 -6.64 4.39 27.63
CA SER A 202 -5.82 4.92 28.72
C SER A 202 -5.29 6.32 28.39
N SER A 203 -5.32 7.18 29.41
CA SER A 203 -4.60 8.45 29.50
C SER A 203 -3.14 8.28 29.92
N ASN A 204 -2.74 7.10 30.41
CA ASN A 204 -1.37 6.73 30.69
C ASN A 204 -1.07 5.34 30.10
N PRO A 205 -0.41 5.25 28.92
CA PRO A 205 -0.13 3.97 28.26
C PRO A 205 1.07 3.21 28.86
N ALA A 206 1.89 3.86 29.71
CA ALA A 206 3.13 3.31 30.26
C ALA A 206 2.99 1.93 30.94
N PRO A 207 1.95 1.64 31.76
CA PRO A 207 1.87 0.37 32.50
C PRO A 207 1.67 -0.87 31.62
N ASN A 208 1.33 -0.70 30.34
CA ASN A 208 1.16 -1.79 29.37
C ASN A 208 2.27 -1.82 28.30
N ALA A 209 3.30 -0.97 28.42
CA ALA A 209 4.36 -0.87 27.45
C ALA A 209 5.39 -2.00 27.61
N ASN A 210 5.82 -2.61 26.50
CA ASN A 210 6.94 -3.56 26.49
C ASN A 210 8.28 -2.83 26.56
N ILE A 211 8.35 -1.64 25.96
CA ILE A 211 9.50 -0.74 26.00
C ILE A 211 9.01 0.67 26.30
N VAL A 212 9.71 1.38 27.19
CA VAL A 212 9.52 2.83 27.40
C VAL A 212 10.77 3.56 26.92
N VAL A 213 10.58 4.66 26.19
CA VAL A 213 11.62 5.54 25.66
C VAL A 213 11.53 6.90 26.34
N ALA A 214 12.65 7.39 26.88
CA ALA A 214 12.72 8.69 27.54
C ALA A 214 14.11 9.33 27.38
N GLN A 215 14.16 10.58 26.90
CA GLN A 215 15.43 11.29 26.64
C GLN A 215 16.21 11.60 27.92
N ASP A 216 15.49 11.75 29.05
CA ASP A 216 16.04 11.98 30.39
C ASP A 216 16.91 10.83 30.94
N GLY A 217 16.88 9.64 30.31
CA GLY A 217 17.59 8.46 30.78
C GLY A 217 16.93 7.76 31.97
N SER A 218 15.69 8.10 32.33
CA SER A 218 14.88 7.41 33.35
C SER A 218 14.46 5.98 32.94
N THR A 219 14.90 5.53 31.77
CA THR A 219 14.55 4.25 31.15
C THR A 219 15.76 3.68 30.40
N GLY A 220 15.72 2.41 30.02
CA GLY A 220 16.80 1.76 29.25
C GLY A 220 16.99 2.27 27.81
N TYR A 221 16.10 3.12 27.29
CA TYR A 221 16.12 3.56 25.89
C TYR A 221 15.96 5.08 25.78
N LYS A 222 17.01 5.76 25.28
CA LYS A 222 17.00 7.22 25.06
C LYS A 222 16.45 7.63 23.69
N THR A 223 16.44 6.73 22.72
CA THR A 223 15.98 6.97 21.34
C THR A 223 14.98 5.92 20.90
N ILE A 224 14.10 6.32 19.98
CA ILE A 224 13.07 5.46 19.39
C ILE A 224 13.74 4.39 18.51
N GLY A 225 14.79 4.74 17.76
CA GLY A 225 15.56 3.80 16.96
C GLY A 225 16.17 2.66 17.79
N ALA A 226 16.68 2.94 19.00
CA ALA A 226 17.19 1.89 19.89
C ALA A 226 16.07 0.98 20.43
N ALA A 227 14.90 1.53 20.73
CA ALA A 227 13.73 0.75 21.12
C ALA A 227 13.21 -0.14 19.98
N ILE A 228 13.15 0.38 18.76
CA ILE A 228 12.76 -0.37 17.56
C ILE A 228 13.76 -1.50 17.27
N ALA A 229 15.06 -1.26 17.41
CA ALA A 229 16.10 -2.29 17.22
C ALA A 229 16.00 -3.44 18.25
N ALA A 230 15.50 -3.17 19.46
CA ALA A 230 15.28 -4.17 20.50
C ALA A 230 13.87 -4.80 20.50
N ALA A 231 12.93 -4.24 19.72
CA ALA A 231 11.54 -4.66 19.73
C ALA A 231 11.31 -6.01 19.03
N LYS A 232 10.20 -6.66 19.39
CA LYS A 232 9.66 -7.83 18.67
C LYS A 232 8.27 -7.51 18.16
N SER A 233 7.82 -8.26 17.16
CA SER A 233 6.48 -8.08 16.58
C SER A 233 5.40 -8.19 17.66
N GLY A 234 4.42 -7.27 17.62
CA GLY A 234 3.36 -7.14 18.62
C GLY A 234 3.66 -6.21 19.79
N TYR A 235 4.88 -5.67 19.91
CA TYR A 235 5.28 -4.82 21.04
C TYR A 235 4.55 -3.48 21.08
N VAL A 236 4.25 -3.05 22.30
CA VAL A 236 3.84 -1.69 22.65
C VAL A 236 5.10 -0.91 23.06
N ILE A 237 5.38 0.18 22.36
CA ILE A 237 6.49 1.08 22.66
C ILE A 237 5.87 2.41 23.06
N TYR A 238 6.08 2.78 24.32
CA TYR A 238 5.65 4.08 24.85
C TYR A 238 6.82 5.06 24.79
N VAL A 239 6.59 6.22 24.19
CA VAL A 239 7.59 7.28 24.03
C VAL A 239 7.11 8.48 24.83
N LYS A 240 7.87 8.90 25.84
CA LYS A 240 7.51 10.06 26.65
C LYS A 240 7.50 11.36 25.82
N GLU A 241 7.04 12.45 26.42
CA GLU A 241 7.23 13.79 25.88
C GLU A 241 8.72 14.11 25.65
N GLY A 242 9.01 14.85 24.58
CA GLY A 242 10.36 15.09 24.10
C GLY A 242 10.40 15.33 22.59
N THR A 243 11.52 15.88 22.12
CA THR A 243 11.80 16.08 20.69
C THR A 243 12.94 15.16 20.26
N TYR A 244 12.56 14.09 19.58
CA TYR A 244 13.41 13.00 19.10
C TYR A 244 13.88 13.33 17.68
N ASN A 245 15.07 13.93 17.56
CA ASN A 245 15.69 14.25 16.29
C ASN A 245 16.42 13.01 15.72
N GLU A 246 15.65 12.13 15.09
CA GLU A 246 16.13 10.85 14.54
C GLU A 246 15.28 10.41 13.34
N ILE A 247 15.91 9.68 12.41
CA ILE A 247 15.23 9.06 11.28
C ILE A 247 14.87 7.62 11.68
N VAL A 248 13.57 7.34 11.82
CA VAL A 248 13.07 6.04 12.32
C VAL A 248 12.57 5.18 11.17
N GLN A 249 12.88 3.88 11.19
CA GLN A 249 12.39 2.92 10.21
C GLN A 249 11.86 1.64 10.88
N ILE A 250 10.63 1.22 10.53
CA ILE A 250 10.04 -0.06 10.94
C ILE A 250 10.02 -0.98 9.73
N GLY A 251 11.00 -1.89 9.66
CA GLY A 251 11.14 -2.84 8.55
C GLY A 251 10.04 -3.91 8.51
N SER A 252 9.89 -4.56 7.35
CA SER A 252 8.86 -5.57 7.04
C SER A 252 8.81 -6.79 7.96
N LYS A 253 9.87 -7.05 8.75
CA LYS A 253 9.94 -8.16 9.71
C LYS A 253 9.31 -7.82 11.08
N LEU A 254 9.03 -6.55 11.35
CA LEU A 254 8.61 -6.05 12.67
C LEU A 254 7.15 -5.57 12.62
N ASN A 255 6.23 -6.53 12.76
CA ASN A 255 4.79 -6.34 12.55
C ASN A 255 4.06 -6.06 13.88
N ASN A 256 2.88 -5.45 13.82
CA ASN A 256 1.99 -5.16 14.95
C ASN A 256 2.63 -4.29 16.06
N ILE A 257 3.58 -3.42 15.70
CA ILE A 257 4.15 -2.43 16.62
C ILE A 257 3.11 -1.36 16.92
N ARG A 258 2.91 -1.06 18.21
CA ARG A 258 2.08 0.05 18.67
C ARG A 258 2.99 1.10 19.29
N LEU A 259 3.20 2.23 18.59
CA LEU A 259 3.97 3.36 19.06
C LEU A 259 3.03 4.41 19.66
N VAL A 260 3.14 4.66 20.96
CA VAL A 260 2.23 5.55 21.69
C VAL A 260 3.04 6.68 22.35
N GLY A 261 2.65 7.92 22.12
CA GLY A 261 3.24 9.12 22.73
C GLY A 261 2.36 9.74 23.83
N ASP A 262 2.90 10.77 24.49
CA ASP A 262 2.21 11.57 25.51
C ASP A 262 1.19 12.58 24.92
N GLY A 263 1.14 12.72 23.60
CA GLY A 263 0.18 13.55 22.87
C GLY A 263 0.78 14.32 21.69
N ILE A 264 -0.10 14.78 20.81
CA ILE A 264 0.23 15.75 19.76
C ILE A 264 0.93 16.97 20.39
N GLY A 265 2.00 17.45 19.77
CA GLY A 265 2.82 18.56 20.26
C GLY A 265 3.74 18.24 21.45
N LYS A 266 3.58 17.08 22.13
CA LYS A 266 4.42 16.67 23.27
C LYS A 266 5.51 15.68 22.88
N THR A 267 5.12 14.58 22.24
CA THR A 267 6.06 13.58 21.70
C THR A 267 6.26 13.84 20.23
N ILE A 268 7.43 14.38 19.87
CA ILE A 268 7.74 14.83 18.51
C ILE A 268 8.92 14.01 17.96
N ILE A 269 8.70 13.31 16.84
CA ILE A 269 9.74 12.70 16.01
C ILE A 269 10.05 13.69 14.89
N THR A 270 11.31 14.12 14.75
CA THR A 270 11.69 15.16 13.79
C THR A 270 12.92 14.80 12.97
N GLY A 271 12.94 15.25 11.72
CA GLY A 271 14.07 15.14 10.81
C GLY A 271 14.04 16.25 9.76
N SER A 272 15.01 16.28 8.85
CA SER A 272 15.16 17.36 7.85
C SER A 272 15.68 16.87 6.48
N LYS A 273 15.60 15.57 6.20
CA LYS A 273 15.99 15.02 4.88
C LYS A 273 15.03 15.51 3.79
N SER A 274 15.57 15.73 2.60
CA SER A 274 14.80 16.25 1.46
C SER A 274 15.46 15.92 0.12
N ALA A 275 14.71 16.07 -0.97
CA ALA A 275 15.23 15.96 -2.33
C ALA A 275 16.31 17.02 -2.63
N GLY A 276 16.11 18.27 -2.18
CA GLY A 276 17.14 19.32 -2.26
C GLY A 276 18.43 18.99 -1.48
N GLY A 277 18.32 18.15 -0.43
CA GLY A 277 19.45 17.61 0.32
C GLY A 277 20.08 16.33 -0.26
N GLY A 278 19.66 15.90 -1.46
CA GLY A 278 20.19 14.71 -2.14
C GLY A 278 19.62 13.37 -1.69
N ALA A 279 18.46 13.36 -1.02
CA ALA A 279 17.63 12.16 -0.89
C ALA A 279 16.72 12.00 -2.13
N THR A 280 16.01 10.88 -2.22
CA THR A 280 14.78 10.79 -3.04
C THR A 280 13.58 11.20 -2.19
N SER A 281 12.40 11.38 -2.80
CA SER A 281 11.16 11.54 -2.02
C SER A 281 10.95 10.35 -1.07
N PHE A 282 11.23 9.12 -1.52
CA PHE A 282 11.08 7.89 -0.73
C PHE A 282 12.01 7.81 0.49
N SER A 283 13.28 8.19 0.35
CA SER A 283 14.30 8.14 1.42
C SER A 283 14.37 9.42 2.27
N SER A 284 13.63 10.47 1.88
CA SER A 284 13.49 11.72 2.66
C SER A 284 12.65 11.56 3.94
N ALA A 285 11.91 10.46 4.07
CA ALA A 285 11.01 10.21 5.20
C ALA A 285 11.71 10.30 6.56
N THR A 286 11.17 11.14 7.45
CA THR A 286 11.60 11.20 8.86
C THR A 286 11.22 9.93 9.61
N PHE A 287 10.01 9.41 9.37
CA PHE A 287 9.57 8.10 9.86
C PHE A 287 9.07 7.26 8.69
N ALA A 288 9.65 6.08 8.47
CA ALA A 288 9.20 5.12 7.47
C ALA A 288 8.68 3.82 8.11
N ILE A 289 7.54 3.31 7.63
CA ILE A 289 6.85 2.16 8.23
C ILE A 289 6.46 1.15 7.15
N VAL A 290 7.01 -0.06 7.23
CA VAL A 290 6.78 -1.15 6.27
C VAL A 290 6.18 -2.40 6.93
N GLY A 291 6.51 -2.66 8.20
CA GLY A 291 5.90 -3.77 8.97
C GLY A 291 4.39 -3.60 9.16
N ASP A 292 3.61 -4.65 8.89
CA ASP A 292 2.14 -4.66 8.88
C ASP A 292 1.52 -4.48 10.26
N GLY A 293 0.31 -3.92 10.33
CA GLY A 293 -0.47 -3.77 11.56
C GLY A 293 0.05 -2.69 12.52
N PHE A 294 0.81 -1.71 12.01
CA PHE A 294 1.33 -0.62 12.83
C PHE A 294 0.20 0.24 13.42
N ILE A 295 0.33 0.64 14.69
CA ILE A 295 -0.57 1.62 15.31
C ILE A 295 0.28 2.77 15.89
N GLY A 296 0.08 3.97 15.36
CA GLY A 296 0.60 5.22 15.94
C GLY A 296 -0.50 5.93 16.72
N ARG A 297 -0.21 6.35 17.96
CA ARG A 297 -1.13 7.16 18.77
C ARG A 297 -0.42 8.28 19.51
N GLY A 298 -0.98 9.49 19.49
CA GLY A 298 -0.53 10.58 20.38
C GLY A 298 0.89 11.07 20.07
N ILE A 299 1.28 11.09 18.80
CA ILE A 299 2.63 11.48 18.35
C ILE A 299 2.57 12.55 17.27
N THR A 300 3.64 13.34 17.18
CA THR A 300 3.88 14.30 16.08
C THR A 300 5.07 13.81 15.26
N ILE A 301 4.94 13.80 13.94
CA ILE A 301 6.00 13.39 13.02
C ILE A 301 6.26 14.57 12.07
N ARG A 302 7.48 15.11 12.11
CA ARG A 302 7.82 16.39 11.49
C ARG A 302 9.02 16.29 10.56
N ASN A 303 8.91 16.85 9.36
CA ASN A 303 10.07 17.18 8.52
C ASN A 303 10.28 18.71 8.47
N THR A 304 11.45 19.17 8.92
CA THR A 304 11.81 20.58 9.06
C THR A 304 12.63 21.15 7.89
N ALA A 305 12.79 20.42 6.79
CA ALA A 305 13.60 20.87 5.66
C ALA A 305 13.17 22.24 5.08
N GLY A 306 11.88 22.57 5.14
CA GLY A 306 11.34 23.84 4.62
C GLY A 306 11.02 23.80 3.11
N PRO A 307 10.20 24.75 2.61
CA PRO A 307 9.67 24.73 1.25
C PRO A 307 10.73 24.91 0.17
N GLN A 308 11.85 25.57 0.48
CA GLN A 308 12.98 25.78 -0.42
C GLN A 308 13.78 24.49 -0.73
N ASN A 309 13.59 23.44 0.07
CA ASN A 309 14.34 22.18 -0.03
C ASN A 309 13.60 21.09 -0.83
N GLN A 310 12.53 21.45 -1.56
CA GLN A 310 11.74 20.55 -2.40
C GLN A 310 11.04 19.45 -1.56
N GLN A 311 10.83 18.25 -2.12
CA GLN A 311 10.16 17.12 -1.45
C GLN A 311 10.84 16.76 -0.12
N ALA A 312 10.07 16.69 0.97
CA ALA A 312 10.59 16.44 2.31
C ALA A 312 9.55 15.71 3.17
N VAL A 313 9.54 14.37 3.09
CA VAL A 313 8.51 13.53 3.71
C VAL A 313 8.67 13.48 5.24
N ALA A 314 7.57 13.69 5.97
CA ALA A 314 7.53 13.48 7.42
C ALA A 314 7.25 12.01 7.73
N LEU A 315 6.13 11.46 7.25
CA LEU A 315 5.80 10.03 7.36
C LEU A 315 5.73 9.38 5.97
N ARG A 316 6.41 8.24 5.79
CA ARG A 316 6.16 7.27 4.72
C ARG A 316 5.56 6.01 5.33
N SER A 317 4.36 5.61 4.89
CA SER A 317 3.73 4.36 5.33
C SER A 317 3.42 3.45 4.17
N ALA A 318 3.85 2.19 4.27
CA ALA A 318 3.58 1.06 3.40
C ALA A 318 3.02 -0.14 4.20
N SER A 319 2.62 0.08 5.46
CA SER A 319 2.12 -0.92 6.39
C SER A 319 0.66 -1.27 6.10
N ASP A 320 0.36 -2.53 5.80
CA ASP A 320 -1.03 -2.98 5.63
C ASP A 320 -1.73 -3.07 6.99
N LEU A 321 -3.00 -2.66 7.03
CA LEU A 321 -3.81 -2.59 8.25
C LEU A 321 -3.23 -1.62 9.30
N SER A 322 -2.59 -0.53 8.85
CA SER A 322 -2.02 0.47 9.76
C SER A 322 -3.03 1.51 10.22
N VAL A 323 -2.86 2.02 11.44
CA VAL A 323 -3.70 3.06 12.04
C VAL A 323 -2.87 4.20 12.62
N PHE A 324 -3.33 5.42 12.38
CA PHE A 324 -2.83 6.63 13.01
C PHE A 324 -4.00 7.33 13.69
N TYR A 325 -3.93 7.47 15.02
CA TYR A 325 -5.00 8.01 15.85
C TYR A 325 -4.46 9.12 16.75
N GLN A 326 -4.99 10.33 16.61
CA GLN A 326 -4.46 11.51 17.33
C GLN A 326 -2.96 11.71 17.01
N CYS A 327 -2.65 11.77 15.71
CA CYS A 327 -1.30 12.00 15.22
C CYS A 327 -1.23 13.30 14.40
N SER A 328 -0.15 14.06 14.57
CA SER A 328 0.17 15.23 13.73
C SER A 328 1.27 14.88 12.73
N PHE A 329 1.11 15.34 11.49
CA PHE A 329 2.12 15.24 10.42
C PHE A 329 2.45 16.64 9.94
N GLU A 330 3.71 17.03 10.05
CA GLU A 330 4.14 18.42 9.89
C GLU A 330 5.28 18.52 8.89
N GLY A 331 5.15 19.42 7.92
CA GLY A 331 6.13 19.58 6.86
C GLY A 331 5.62 20.56 5.79
N TYR A 332 6.28 20.53 4.63
CA TYR A 332 5.88 21.34 3.47
C TYR A 332 5.52 20.40 2.31
N GLN A 333 6.34 20.35 1.25
CA GLN A 333 6.12 19.48 0.11
C GLN A 333 6.25 18.00 0.53
N ASP A 334 5.24 17.21 0.15
CA ASP A 334 5.17 15.75 0.32
C ASP A 334 5.18 15.25 1.78
N THR A 335 4.66 16.06 2.71
CA THR A 335 4.59 15.78 4.16
C THR A 335 4.15 14.36 4.54
N LEU A 336 3.08 13.82 3.93
CA LEU A 336 2.63 12.44 4.17
C LEU A 336 2.61 11.62 2.88
N TYR A 337 3.44 10.58 2.85
CA TYR A 337 3.54 9.62 1.76
C TYR A 337 2.85 8.29 2.15
N VAL A 338 1.55 8.19 1.87
CA VAL A 338 0.76 6.94 2.03
C VAL A 338 1.04 5.93 0.92
N LEU A 339 2.30 5.49 0.84
CA LEU A 339 2.85 4.74 -0.29
C LEU A 339 1.99 3.57 -0.77
N SER A 340 1.55 2.68 0.12
CA SER A 340 0.85 1.44 -0.30
C SER A 340 0.07 0.76 0.83
N ASN A 341 -0.69 -0.29 0.46
CA ASN A 341 -1.57 -1.08 1.34
C ASN A 341 -2.69 -0.27 2.03
N ARG A 342 -3.48 -0.92 2.91
CA ARG A 342 -4.62 -0.29 3.60
C ARG A 342 -4.15 0.44 4.85
N GLN A 343 -4.56 1.70 4.99
CA GLN A 343 -4.18 2.57 6.09
C GLN A 343 -5.40 3.36 6.56
N PHE A 344 -5.49 3.65 7.86
CA PHE A 344 -6.57 4.43 8.45
C PHE A 344 -6.04 5.58 9.30
N TYR A 345 -6.46 6.79 8.98
CA TYR A 345 -6.08 8.02 9.66
C TYR A 345 -7.33 8.60 10.32
N LYS A 346 -7.38 8.65 11.65
CA LYS A 346 -8.46 9.27 12.41
C LYS A 346 -7.91 10.33 13.34
N GLU A 347 -8.57 11.49 13.40
CA GLU A 347 -8.03 12.66 14.13
C GLU A 347 -6.56 12.92 13.70
N SER A 348 -6.31 12.79 12.39
CA SER A 348 -5.00 12.69 11.69
C SER A 348 -5.20 13.06 10.18
N GLN A 349 -4.13 13.31 9.38
CA GLN A 349 -4.24 14.02 8.07
C GLN A 349 -3.40 13.40 6.89
N GLY A 350 -3.97 13.23 5.68
CA GLY A 350 -3.30 13.09 4.33
C GLY A 350 -3.45 11.76 3.53
N ARG A 351 -3.37 11.75 2.15
CA ARG A 351 -3.55 10.56 1.23
C ARG A 351 -3.07 10.69 -0.27
N THR A 352 -2.88 9.58 -1.06
CA THR A 352 -2.70 9.46 -2.58
C THR A 352 -2.69 8.01 -3.22
N ASP A 353 -3.55 7.63 -4.23
CA ASP A 353 -3.37 6.76 -5.48
C ASP A 353 -4.73 6.13 -6.04
N PRO A 354 -4.92 5.68 -7.32
CA PRO A 354 -6.24 5.22 -7.85
C PRO A 354 -6.53 3.79 -8.39
N ASN A 355 -5.62 3.10 -9.09
CA ASN A 355 -5.98 1.98 -9.99
C ASN A 355 -6.04 0.61 -9.27
N GLN A 356 -5.45 0.64 -8.10
CA GLN A 356 -5.56 -0.29 -7.01
C GLN A 356 -7.01 -0.28 -6.44
N ASN A 357 -7.26 -1.03 -5.37
CA ASN A 357 -8.34 -0.68 -4.43
C ASN A 357 -7.97 0.50 -3.49
N THR A 358 -6.82 1.16 -3.72
CA THR A 358 -6.42 2.40 -3.02
C THR A 358 -7.08 3.63 -3.62
N GLY A 359 -6.95 4.76 -2.91
CA GLY A 359 -7.79 5.92 -3.11
C GLY A 359 -7.55 6.93 -2.01
N ILE A 360 -7.95 8.15 -2.32
CA ILE A 360 -7.52 9.39 -1.69
C ILE A 360 -8.74 9.94 -0.95
N SER A 361 -9.27 9.14 -0.01
CA SER A 361 -10.53 9.41 0.70
C SER A 361 -10.33 10.33 1.91
N ILE A 362 -11.28 11.22 2.19
CA ILE A 362 -11.36 12.09 3.36
C ILE A 362 -12.85 12.15 3.72
N HIS A 363 -13.17 11.85 4.98
CA HIS A 363 -14.54 11.78 5.49
C HIS A 363 -14.62 12.49 6.85
N ASP A 364 -15.70 13.25 7.09
CA ASP A 364 -16.00 13.90 8.37
C ASP A 364 -14.80 14.67 8.96
N SER A 365 -14.26 15.57 8.13
CA SER A 365 -12.98 16.26 8.36
C SER A 365 -13.12 17.77 8.18
N ARG A 366 -12.06 18.53 8.49
CA ARG A 366 -11.97 19.97 8.21
C ARG A 366 -10.73 20.29 7.37
N VAL A 367 -10.92 20.95 6.22
CA VAL A 367 -9.87 21.55 5.41
C VAL A 367 -9.89 23.06 5.65
N ALA A 368 -8.82 23.60 6.23
CA ALA A 368 -8.70 25.01 6.58
C ALA A 368 -7.28 25.53 6.40
N ALA A 369 -7.13 26.85 6.33
CA ALA A 369 -5.84 27.52 6.33
C ALA A 369 -5.19 27.47 7.72
N ALA A 370 -3.87 27.34 7.78
CA ALA A 370 -3.10 27.74 8.95
C ALA A 370 -3.19 29.27 9.13
N SER A 371 -3.12 29.78 10.36
CA SER A 371 -3.27 31.21 10.66
C SER A 371 -2.23 32.12 9.98
N SER A 372 -1.06 31.57 9.61
CA SER A 372 0.00 32.26 8.87
C SER A 372 -0.15 32.24 7.35
N LEU A 373 -1.13 31.50 6.81
CA LEU A 373 -1.28 31.29 5.37
C LEU A 373 -2.07 32.44 4.73
N SER A 374 -1.43 33.18 3.82
CA SER A 374 -2.07 34.27 3.05
C SER A 374 -1.57 34.31 1.61
N GLY A 375 -2.35 34.94 0.71
CA GLY A 375 -1.93 35.23 -0.67
C GLY A 375 -1.79 34.04 -1.63
N VAL A 376 -2.04 32.80 -1.20
CA VAL A 376 -1.87 31.58 -2.03
C VAL A 376 -3.20 30.98 -2.49
N LYS A 377 -3.17 30.30 -3.65
CA LYS A 377 -4.31 29.51 -4.16
C LYS A 377 -4.16 28.06 -3.70
N THR A 378 -5.12 27.56 -2.94
CA THR A 378 -5.15 26.17 -2.46
C THR A 378 -6.21 25.36 -3.21
N TYR A 379 -5.90 24.11 -3.53
CA TYR A 379 -6.77 23.19 -4.27
C TYR A 379 -6.85 21.85 -3.53
N LEU A 380 -7.95 21.12 -3.74
CA LEU A 380 -8.26 19.80 -3.16
C LEU A 380 -7.34 18.68 -3.68
N GLY A 381 -6.71 18.86 -4.84
CA GLY A 381 -5.76 17.89 -5.40
C GLY A 381 -5.34 18.19 -6.84
N ARG A 382 -4.35 17.43 -7.32
CA ARG A 382 -3.86 17.40 -8.71
C ARG A 382 -3.47 15.97 -9.12
N PRO A 383 -3.73 15.53 -10.37
CA PRO A 383 -3.61 14.13 -10.74
C PRO A 383 -2.17 13.73 -11.11
N TRP A 384 -1.38 13.36 -10.11
CA TRP A 384 0.02 12.93 -10.31
C TRP A 384 0.17 11.70 -11.24
N LYS A 385 -0.78 10.76 -11.20
CA LYS A 385 -0.83 9.56 -12.05
C LYS A 385 -2.17 9.48 -12.80
N GLN A 386 -2.17 8.80 -13.95
CA GLN A 386 -3.22 8.88 -14.99
C GLN A 386 -4.67 8.67 -14.50
N TYR A 387 -4.89 7.86 -13.47
CA TYR A 387 -6.23 7.48 -13.01
C TYR A 387 -6.67 8.16 -11.70
N SER A 388 -5.93 9.16 -11.20
CA SER A 388 -5.96 9.68 -9.79
C SER A 388 -7.36 9.74 -9.14
N ARG A 389 -7.51 9.26 -7.89
CA ARG A 389 -8.83 9.01 -7.28
C ARG A 389 -9.01 9.67 -5.91
N THR A 390 -9.63 10.84 -5.87
CA THR A 390 -9.74 11.67 -4.66
C THR A 390 -11.17 12.02 -4.35
N VAL A 391 -11.65 11.66 -3.15
CA VAL A 391 -12.97 12.07 -2.69
C VAL A 391 -12.92 12.82 -1.36
N TYR A 392 -13.82 13.78 -1.22
CA TYR A 392 -14.11 14.53 0.00
C TYR A 392 -15.59 14.33 0.34
N LEU A 393 -15.86 13.67 1.46
CA LEU A 393 -17.20 13.27 1.91
C LEU A 393 -17.52 13.97 3.23
N LYS A 394 -18.69 14.60 3.35
CA LYS A 394 -19.18 15.27 4.58
C LYS A 394 -18.14 16.18 5.25
N THR A 395 -17.26 16.80 4.46
CA THR A 395 -16.09 17.53 4.96
C THR A 395 -16.39 19.03 5.00
N TYR A 396 -15.98 19.71 6.06
CA TYR A 396 -15.99 21.17 6.11
C TYR A 396 -14.82 21.71 5.28
N LEU A 397 -15.13 22.45 4.21
CA LEU A 397 -14.18 23.12 3.33
C LEU A 397 -14.22 24.63 3.60
N ASP A 398 -13.13 25.16 4.15
CA ASP A 398 -12.98 26.59 4.40
C ASP A 398 -12.72 27.38 3.10
N SER A 399 -12.86 28.69 3.19
CA SER A 399 -12.75 29.69 2.12
C SER A 399 -11.41 29.70 1.38
N ILE A 400 -10.39 29.03 1.93
CA ILE A 400 -9.07 28.84 1.30
C ILE A 400 -9.13 27.95 0.04
N VAL A 401 -10.16 27.09 -0.07
CA VAL A 401 -10.34 26.22 -1.25
C VAL A 401 -10.76 27.06 -2.45
N ASN A 402 -9.92 27.08 -3.49
CA ASN A 402 -10.20 27.81 -4.71
C ASN A 402 -11.52 27.32 -5.36
N PRO A 403 -12.36 28.20 -5.94
CA PRO A 403 -13.64 27.81 -6.55
C PRO A 403 -13.55 26.68 -7.59
N ALA A 404 -12.45 26.62 -8.36
CA ALA A 404 -12.19 25.53 -9.31
C ALA A 404 -12.07 24.15 -8.63
N GLY A 405 -11.73 24.12 -7.34
CA GLY A 405 -11.55 22.93 -6.50
C GLY A 405 -10.24 22.21 -6.77
N TRP A 406 -9.93 21.94 -8.04
CA TRP A 406 -8.87 21.02 -8.46
C TRP A 406 -7.92 21.68 -9.45
N TYR A 407 -6.67 21.22 -9.50
CA TYR A 407 -5.63 21.79 -10.37
C TYR A 407 -5.03 20.74 -11.33
N PRO A 408 -4.81 21.05 -12.63
CA PRO A 408 -4.22 20.10 -13.55
C PRO A 408 -2.77 19.76 -13.15
N TRP A 409 -2.31 18.56 -13.49
CA TRP A 409 -0.90 18.19 -13.31
C TRP A 409 -0.03 18.78 -14.43
N SER A 410 -0.37 18.46 -15.68
CA SER A 410 0.25 19.04 -16.88
C SER A 410 -0.72 18.92 -18.06
N GLY A 411 -1.08 20.06 -18.67
CA GLY A 411 -2.03 20.11 -19.78
C GLY A 411 -3.32 19.32 -19.51
N SER A 412 -3.69 18.45 -20.45
CA SER A 412 -4.86 17.56 -20.37
C SER A 412 -4.58 16.17 -19.77
N PHE A 413 -3.41 15.96 -19.16
CA PHE A 413 -3.05 14.67 -18.55
C PHE A 413 -4.07 14.25 -17.47
N ALA A 414 -4.45 12.98 -17.48
CA ALA A 414 -5.38 12.33 -16.53
C ALA A 414 -6.83 12.86 -16.49
N LEU A 415 -7.17 14.02 -17.05
CA LEU A 415 -8.46 14.70 -16.83
C LEU A 415 -9.71 13.90 -17.26
N ASN A 416 -9.52 12.94 -18.17
CA ASN A 416 -10.56 12.04 -18.68
C ASN A 416 -10.63 10.66 -17.99
N THR A 417 -9.66 10.35 -17.13
CA THR A 417 -9.43 9.01 -16.54
C THR A 417 -9.29 9.02 -15.02
N LEU A 418 -9.12 10.18 -14.40
CA LEU A 418 -9.20 10.39 -12.96
C LEU A 418 -10.63 10.23 -12.41
N TYR A 419 -10.79 10.08 -11.10
CA TYR A 419 -12.08 10.11 -10.38
C TYR A 419 -11.96 11.07 -9.18
N TYR A 420 -12.39 12.32 -9.33
CA TYR A 420 -12.38 13.34 -8.28
C TYR A 420 -13.80 13.65 -7.84
N GLY A 421 -14.13 13.34 -6.59
CA GLY A 421 -15.50 13.34 -6.05
C GLY A 421 -15.72 14.26 -4.86
N GLU A 422 -16.88 14.91 -4.80
CA GLU A 422 -17.34 15.68 -3.63
C GLU A 422 -18.76 15.26 -3.24
N TYR A 423 -19.00 14.93 -1.96
CA TYR A 423 -20.29 14.48 -1.43
C TYR A 423 -20.64 15.21 -0.13
N MET A 424 -21.76 15.96 -0.13
CA MET A 424 -22.31 16.63 1.07
C MET A 424 -21.28 17.46 1.89
N ASN A 425 -20.30 18.07 1.22
CA ASN A 425 -19.34 18.96 1.89
C ASN A 425 -20.02 20.26 2.35
N THR A 426 -19.51 20.86 3.42
CA THR A 426 -20.06 22.08 4.04
C THR A 426 -19.02 23.19 4.15
N GLY A 427 -19.43 24.41 4.53
CA GLY A 427 -18.53 25.56 4.66
C GLY A 427 -18.33 26.35 3.36
N PRO A 428 -17.69 27.54 3.44
CA PRO A 428 -17.66 28.50 2.33
C PRO A 428 -16.89 28.03 1.09
N GLY A 429 -15.94 27.07 1.22
CA GLY A 429 -15.21 26.47 0.10
C GLY A 429 -15.93 25.30 -0.58
N SER A 430 -17.10 24.87 -0.07
CA SER A 430 -17.80 23.65 -0.55
C SER A 430 -18.67 23.84 -1.79
N SER A 431 -18.92 25.08 -2.24
CA SER A 431 -19.73 25.33 -3.43
C SER A 431 -19.11 24.70 -4.68
N THR A 432 -19.86 23.84 -5.35
CA THR A 432 -19.42 23.12 -6.55
C THR A 432 -19.71 23.88 -7.86
N ALA A 433 -20.42 25.01 -7.79
CA ALA A 433 -20.93 25.73 -8.98
C ALA A 433 -19.85 26.23 -9.96
N ASN A 434 -18.63 26.47 -9.47
CA ASN A 434 -17.50 26.98 -10.26
C ASN A 434 -16.34 25.98 -10.37
N ARG A 435 -16.61 24.69 -10.13
CA ARG A 435 -15.61 23.62 -10.19
C ARG A 435 -15.16 23.34 -11.64
N VAL A 436 -14.02 22.69 -11.78
CA VAL A 436 -13.50 22.25 -13.08
C VAL A 436 -14.48 21.35 -13.83
N ASN A 437 -14.64 21.60 -15.14
CA ASN A 437 -15.49 20.79 -16.03
C ASN A 437 -14.70 19.61 -16.64
N TRP A 438 -14.06 18.79 -15.80
CA TRP A 438 -13.33 17.60 -16.25
C TRP A 438 -14.24 16.37 -16.28
N LYS A 439 -14.08 15.49 -17.27
CA LYS A 439 -14.87 14.25 -17.36
C LYS A 439 -14.69 13.34 -16.13
N GLY A 440 -13.52 13.36 -15.50
CA GLY A 440 -13.25 12.65 -14.25
C GLY A 440 -13.70 13.36 -12.97
N TYR A 441 -14.26 14.58 -13.05
CA TYR A 441 -14.80 15.27 -11.87
C TYR A 441 -16.28 14.94 -11.67
N HIS A 442 -16.67 14.69 -10.41
CA HIS A 442 -17.99 14.21 -10.04
C HIS A 442 -18.51 14.93 -8.78
N VAL A 443 -19.61 15.67 -8.93
CA VAL A 443 -20.46 16.01 -7.78
C VAL A 443 -21.28 14.75 -7.47
N ILE A 444 -20.94 14.08 -6.37
CA ILE A 444 -21.62 12.84 -5.97
C ILE A 444 -22.93 13.24 -5.29
N THR A 445 -24.05 12.69 -5.78
CA THR A 445 -25.40 12.94 -5.23
C THR A 445 -26.04 11.69 -4.64
N SER A 446 -25.52 10.50 -4.94
CA SER A 446 -26.04 9.22 -4.45
C SER A 446 -25.23 8.72 -3.25
N ALA A 447 -25.94 8.38 -2.16
CA ALA A 447 -25.34 7.71 -1.00
C ALA A 447 -24.69 6.36 -1.38
N THR A 448 -25.26 5.62 -2.35
CA THR A 448 -24.70 4.35 -2.86
C THR A 448 -23.42 4.52 -3.67
N GLU A 449 -23.21 5.71 -4.27
CA GLU A 449 -21.93 6.03 -4.91
C GLU A 449 -20.91 6.47 -3.86
N ALA A 450 -21.33 7.28 -2.89
CA ALA A 450 -20.47 7.73 -1.78
C ALA A 450 -20.01 6.57 -0.87
N SER A 451 -20.86 5.56 -0.63
CA SER A 451 -20.52 4.41 0.22
C SER A 451 -19.39 3.56 -0.32
N LYS A 452 -19.12 3.58 -1.64
CA LYS A 452 -17.93 2.95 -2.23
C LYS A 452 -16.61 3.45 -1.63
N PHE A 453 -16.62 4.63 -1.00
CA PHE A 453 -15.48 5.32 -0.42
C PHE A 453 -15.51 5.43 1.10
N ASP A 454 -16.49 4.80 1.76
CA ASP A 454 -16.59 4.71 3.22
C ASP A 454 -15.63 3.70 3.83
N VAL A 455 -15.53 3.68 5.16
CA VAL A 455 -14.57 2.82 5.87
C VAL A 455 -14.85 1.33 5.64
N GLN A 456 -16.12 0.92 5.54
CA GLN A 456 -16.51 -0.46 5.34
C GLN A 456 -16.10 -0.97 3.96
N ASN A 457 -16.49 -0.26 2.90
CA ASN A 457 -16.32 -0.74 1.53
C ASN A 457 -14.92 -0.44 1.00
N PHE A 458 -14.34 0.70 1.38
CA PHE A 458 -13.10 1.19 0.78
C PHE A 458 -11.84 0.50 1.32
N ILE A 459 -11.79 0.25 2.63
CA ILE A 459 -10.65 -0.41 3.30
C ILE A 459 -11.02 -1.72 3.99
N SER A 460 -12.22 -2.26 3.75
CA SER A 460 -12.76 -3.45 4.42
C SER A 460 -12.80 -3.30 5.96
N GLY A 461 -13.08 -2.08 6.44
CA GLY A 461 -12.83 -1.64 7.81
C GLY A 461 -13.36 -2.56 8.89
N GLY A 462 -14.61 -3.03 8.78
CA GLY A 462 -15.22 -3.93 9.75
C GLY A 462 -14.40 -5.20 10.04
N SER A 463 -13.71 -5.75 9.04
CA SER A 463 -12.93 -7.00 9.17
C SER A 463 -11.67 -6.86 10.07
N TRP A 464 -11.13 -5.66 10.23
CA TRP A 464 -9.82 -5.44 10.83
C TRP A 464 -9.69 -4.24 11.76
N LEU A 465 -10.37 -3.11 11.51
CA LEU A 465 -10.24 -1.92 12.35
C LEU A 465 -10.55 -2.19 13.83
N PRO A 466 -11.50 -3.06 14.20
CA PRO A 466 -11.66 -3.35 15.61
C PRO A 466 -10.48 -4.11 16.26
N ARG A 467 -9.52 -4.70 15.52
CA ARG A 467 -8.28 -5.29 16.12
C ARG A 467 -7.46 -4.20 16.77
N THR A 468 -7.58 -3.01 16.22
CA THR A 468 -6.90 -1.78 16.61
C THR A 468 -7.64 -1.03 17.71
N GLY A 469 -8.90 -1.41 17.99
CA GLY A 469 -9.84 -0.77 18.92
C GLY A 469 -10.05 0.74 18.76
N VAL A 470 -9.50 1.39 17.74
CA VAL A 470 -9.77 2.81 17.48
C VAL A 470 -11.25 2.96 17.09
N PRO A 471 -12.02 3.88 17.70
CA PRO A 471 -13.42 4.08 17.34
C PRO A 471 -13.53 4.60 15.90
N PHE A 472 -14.47 4.10 15.09
CA PHE A 472 -14.65 4.51 13.70
C PHE A 472 -16.12 4.49 13.29
N THR A 473 -16.47 5.28 12.27
CA THR A 473 -17.77 5.23 11.59
C THR A 473 -17.63 4.36 10.35
N SER A 474 -18.50 3.35 10.18
CA SER A 474 -18.36 2.35 9.12
C SER A 474 -18.78 2.89 7.74
N GLY A 475 -19.94 3.55 7.67
CA GLY A 475 -20.56 4.05 6.44
C GLY A 475 -20.56 5.59 6.33
N VAL A 476 -20.97 6.08 5.16
CA VAL A 476 -21.42 7.48 4.94
C VAL A 476 -22.87 7.69 5.36
#